data_AF-A0A943J0Y3-F1
#
_entry.id   AF-A0A943J0Y3-F1
#
_cell.length_a   1.000
_cell.length_b   1.000
_cell.length_c   1.000
_cell.angle_alpha   90.00
_cell.angle_beta   90.00
_cell.angle_gamma   90.00
#
_symmetry.space_group_name_H-M   'P 1'
#
loop_
_entity.id
_entity.type
_entity.pdbx_description
1 polymer ?
#
loop_
_entity_poly.entity_id
_entity_poly.type
_entity_poly.pdbx_seq_one_letter_code
_entity_poly.pdbx_strand_id
1 'polypeptide(L)' 'MPLKLMYITNRPEIAQIAESAGVDRIFVDMEYIGKEKRQNGLDTVMSRHSFEDIKKIANSVF' A
#
# COMPACT_ATOMS: atom_id res chain seq x y z
N MET A 1 -5.51 -16.75 17.69
CA MET A 1 -4.86 -15.48 17.30
C MET A 1 -5.83 -14.72 16.41
N PRO A 2 -6.09 -13.42 16.66
CA PRO A 2 -6.92 -12.64 15.75
C PRO A 2 -6.24 -12.50 14.37
N LEU A 3 -7.04 -12.23 13.34
CA LEU A 3 -6.54 -11.90 12.01
C LEU A 3 -5.75 -10.59 12.06
N LYS A 4 -4.61 -10.53 11.37
CA LYS A 4 -3.84 -9.31 11.19
C LYS A 4 -4.09 -8.76 9.79
N LEU A 5 -4.66 -7.57 9.71
CA LEU A 5 -5.05 -6.91 8.48
C LEU A 5 -3.90 -6.02 7.98
N MET A 6 -3.75 -6.01 6.66
CA MET A 6 -2.71 -5.28 5.95
C MET A 6 -3.33 -4.61 4.73
N TYR A 7 -3.01 -3.34 4.49
CA TYR A 7 -3.57 -2.59 3.37
C TYR A 7 -2.49 -1.78 2.63
N ILE A 8 -2.54 -1.81 1.30
CA ILE A 8 -1.58 -1.13 0.43
C ILE A 8 -2.26 0.07 -0.22
N THR A 9 -1.72 1.27 0.00
CA THR A 9 -2.22 2.51 -0.64
C THR A 9 -1.15 3.60 -0.60
N ASN A 10 -1.13 4.47 -1.62
CA ASN A 10 -0.39 5.73 -1.60
C ASN A 10 -1.31 6.96 -1.44
N ARG A 11 -2.60 6.73 -1.20
CA ARG A 11 -3.62 7.77 -1.01
C ARG A 11 -3.87 8.00 0.48
N PRO A 12 -3.49 9.18 1.04
CA PRO A 12 -3.68 9.52 2.44
C PRO A 12 -5.11 9.31 2.95
N GLU A 13 -6.11 9.73 2.17
CA GLU A 13 -7.51 9.62 2.54
C GLU A 13 -7.96 8.15 2.70
N ILE A 14 -7.42 7.27 1.86
CA ILE A 14 -7.72 5.83 1.95
C ILE A 14 -6.97 5.20 3.13
N ALA A 15 -5.75 5.65 3.39
CA ALA A 15 -4.96 5.19 4.54
C ALA A 15 -5.69 5.51 5.86
N GLN A 16 -6.21 6.74 6.00
CA GLN A 16 -6.98 7.15 7.17
C GLN A 16 -8.26 6.33 7.37
N ILE A 17 -8.97 6.02 6.27
CA ILE A 17 -10.15 5.14 6.32
C ILE A 17 -9.77 3.74 6.77
N ALA A 18 -8.71 3.17 6.21
CA ALA A 18 -8.23 1.83 6.55
C ALA A 18 -7.80 1.74 8.02
N GLU A 19 -7.08 2.75 8.52
CA GLU A 19 -6.70 2.87 9.92
C GLU A 19 -7.93 2.93 10.83
N SER A 20 -8.88 3.81 10.50
CA SER A 20 -10.14 3.95 11.25
C SER A 20 -10.98 2.67 11.26
N ALA A 21 -10.84 1.83 10.23
CA ALA A 21 -11.49 0.53 10.12
C ALA A 21 -10.77 -0.60 10.89
N GLY A 22 -9.64 -0.32 11.54
CA GLY A 22 -8.89 -1.28 12.35
C GLY A 22 -7.86 -2.10 11.57
N VAL A 23 -7.33 -1.59 10.46
CA VAL A 23 -6.23 -2.24 9.75
C VAL A 23 -4.92 -2.11 10.54
N ASP A 24 -4.25 -3.22 10.83
CA ASP A 24 -3.03 -3.22 11.66
C ASP A 24 -1.79 -2.63 10.98
N ARG A 25 -1.73 -2.66 9.64
CA ARG A 25 -0.58 -2.14 8.90
C ARG A 25 -0.99 -1.56 7.56
N ILE A 26 -0.68 -0.28 7.38
CA ILE A 26 -0.78 0.42 6.10
C ILE A 26 0.63 0.61 5.55
N PHE A 27 0.84 0.35 4.27
CA PHE A 27 2.15 0.49 3.66
C PHE A 27 2.09 0.81 2.17
N VAL A 28 3.20 1.34 1.68
CA VAL A 28 3.41 1.67 0.27
C VAL A 28 4.25 0.54 -0.33
N ASP A 29 3.69 -0.17 -1.31
CA ASP A 29 4.42 -1.19 -2.07
C ASP A 29 5.38 -0.53 -3.07
N MET A 30 6.66 -0.83 -2.92
CA MET A 30 7.76 -0.32 -3.76
C MET A 30 8.33 -1.44 -4.67
N GLU A 31 7.67 -2.59 -4.78
CA GLU A 31 8.12 -3.65 -5.67
C GLU A 31 7.87 -3.25 -7.14
N TYR A 32 8.95 -2.96 -7.87
CA TYR A 32 8.90 -2.73 -9.33
C TYR A 32 9.90 -3.59 -10.11
N ILE A 33 11.01 -4.01 -9.50
CA ILE A 33 12.06 -4.77 -10.17
C ILE A 33 11.52 -6.16 -10.58
N GLY A 34 11.44 -6.41 -11.89
CA GLY A 34 10.98 -7.69 -12.44
C GLY A 34 9.49 -7.99 -12.24
N LYS A 35 8.73 -7.10 -11.59
CA LYS A 35 7.29 -7.27 -11.35
C LYS A 35 6.52 -7.33 -12.66
N GLU A 36 6.81 -6.39 -13.56
CA GLU A 36 6.22 -6.36 -14.91
C GLU A 36 6.48 -7.65 -15.69
N LYS A 37 7.72 -8.19 -15.64
CA LYS A 37 8.06 -9.44 -16.32
C LYS A 37 7.35 -10.66 -15.72
N ARG A 38 7.23 -10.72 -14.39
CA ARG A 38 6.56 -11.83 -13.69
C ARG A 38 5.05 -11.81 -13.83
N GLN A 39 4.47 -10.61 -13.92
CA GLN A 39 3.03 -10.39 -13.94
C GLN A 39 2.49 -10.03 -15.33
N ASN A 40 3.32 -10.15 -16.37
CA ASN A 40 2.94 -9.85 -17.73
C ASN A 40 1.75 -10.73 -18.17
N GLY A 41 0.68 -10.10 -18.63
CA GLY A 41 -0.54 -10.78 -19.07
C GLY A 41 -1.53 -11.15 -17.95
N LEU A 42 -1.26 -10.75 -16.71
CA LEU A 42 -2.21 -10.87 -15.59
C LEU A 42 -2.83 -9.51 -15.27
N ASP A 43 -4.10 -9.49 -14.85
CA ASP A 43 -4.77 -8.28 -14.35
C ASP A 43 -4.38 -8.02 -12.89
N THR A 44 -3.12 -7.61 -12.69
CA THR A 44 -2.51 -7.42 -11.37
C THR A 44 -2.15 -5.96 -11.12
N VAL A 45 -2.22 -5.55 -9.85
CA VAL A 45 -1.87 -4.19 -9.43
C VAL A 45 -0.38 -3.91 -9.66
N MET A 46 -0.12 -3.02 -10.62
CA MET A 46 1.20 -2.46 -10.90
C MET A 46 1.41 -1.15 -10.12
N SER A 47 1.77 -1.28 -8.84
CA SER A 47 2.07 -0.14 -7.97
C SER A 47 3.24 0.69 -8.54
N ARG A 48 2.99 1.95 -8.95
CA ARG A 48 4.04 2.92 -9.36
C ARG A 48 4.29 3.95 -8.25
N HIS A 49 4.40 3.47 -7.03
CA HIS A 49 4.62 4.35 -5.89
C HIS A 49 6.04 4.92 -5.87
N SER A 50 6.19 6.05 -5.20
CA SER A 50 7.45 6.77 -5.03
C SER A 50 7.86 6.82 -3.57
N PHE A 51 9.13 7.14 -3.31
CA PHE A 51 9.61 7.39 -1.95
C PHE A 51 8.85 8.55 -1.26
N GLU A 52 8.36 9.51 -2.02
CA GLU A 52 7.56 10.61 -1.49
C GLU A 52 6.21 10.12 -0.94
N ASP A 53 5.65 9.07 -1.54
CA ASP A 53 4.40 8.48 -1.06
C ASP A 53 4.56 7.83 0.31
N ILE A 54 5.75 7.30 0.64
CA ILE A 54 6.03 6.78 1.98
C ILE A 54 5.88 7.89 3.03
N LYS A 55 6.47 9.07 2.76
CA LYS A 55 6.36 10.22 3.67
C LYS A 55 4.92 10.72 3.77
N LYS A 56 4.21 10.82 2.64
CA LYS A 56 2.81 11.22 2.61
C LYS A 56 1.94 10.31 3.46
N ILE A 57 2.10 8.98 3.30
CA ILE A 57 1.34 8.01 4.08
C ILE A 57 1.72 8.08 5.56
N ALA A 58 3.01 8.09 5.89
CA ALA A 58 3.47 8.18 7.27
C ALA A 58 2.96 9.43 8.01
N ASN A 59 2.79 10.56 7.30
CA ASN A 59 2.23 11.78 7.87
C ASN A 59 0.70 11.80 7.93
N SER A 60 0.02 10.80 7.37
CA SER A 60 -1.44 10.76 7.24
C SER A 60 -2.14 9.84 8.22
N VAL A 61 -1.42 8.90 8.82
CA VAL A 61 -1.88 7.89 9.78
C VAL A 61 -1.23 8.15 11.15
N PHE A 62 -1.87 7.77 12.24
CA PHE A 62 -1.51 8.16 13.62
C PHE A 62 -0.91 7.03 14.47
#